data_AF-A0A542SM77-F1
#
_entry.id   AF-A0A542SM77-F1
#
_cell.length_a   1.000
_cell.length_b   1.000
_cell.length_c   1.000
_cell.angle_alpha   90.00
_cell.angle_beta   90.00
_cell.angle_gamma   90.00
#
_symmetry.space_group_name_H-M   'P 1'
#
loop_
_entity.id
_entity.type
_entity.pdbx_description
1 polymer ?
#
loop_
_entity_poly.entity_id
_entity_poly.type
_entity_poly.pdbx_seq_one_letter_code
_entity_poly.pdbx_strand_id
1 'polypeptide(L)'
;MVSIRPLCGQLDQQGWPGAGVVSIRPLRGQLDQQGWPGAGVVSIRPLCGQLDRRGSPGAGVVSIRPLCGQLDRRGWAGSNQRARGVIIVPMALTGEVKEELARVHVDKVACRKAEVAATLRFSGGLHIISGRIVIEAELDCETASQRLRDAILEVYGHQSDLIVVSAGGIRRNARYVVRVVRDGETLARQTGLLDVRGRPVRGLPPQVVAGGREEIEAAWRGAFLAHGSLTEPGRSTALEVTCPGAEAAMALVGAARRLGISAKSREVRGVDRVVIREGDAIAQLLRAMGARTSLQAWQERRATREVRGTANRLANFDDANLRRSARAAVAASARVERAFEILGEDVPEHLREAGELRLAHREASLEELGQQANPPLTKDAIAGRIRRLLSTADRHASELGIPDTEESLSPELLDE
;
A
#
# COMPACT_ATOMS: atom_id res chain seq x y z
N MET A 1 0.76 28.40 7.63
CA MET A 1 0.01 27.20 7.17
C MET A 1 -0.37 26.41 8.42
N VAL A 2 -1.65 26.17 8.66
CA VAL A 2 -2.11 25.39 9.82
C VAL A 2 -2.51 23.99 9.35
N SER A 3 -1.97 22.95 9.97
CA SER A 3 -2.26 21.54 9.66
C SER A 3 -2.89 20.87 10.88
N ILE A 4 -4.18 20.52 10.79
CA ILE A 4 -4.96 19.97 11.92
C ILE A 4 -5.32 18.51 11.61
N ARG A 5 -5.07 17.61 12.57
CA ARG A 5 -5.32 16.15 12.46
C ARG A 5 -6.10 15.61 13.67
N PRO A 6 -7.41 15.84 13.77
CA PRO A 6 -8.19 15.25 14.85
C PRO A 6 -8.46 13.76 14.62
N LEU A 7 -8.41 12.98 15.70
CA LEU A 7 -8.65 11.52 15.72
C LEU A 7 -10.14 11.18 15.50
N CYS A 8 -11.06 11.96 16.07
CA CYS A 8 -12.51 12.04 15.84
C CYS A 8 -13.01 13.35 16.48
N GLY A 9 -13.96 14.08 15.88
CA GLY A 9 -14.60 15.22 16.58
C GLY A 9 -15.29 16.24 15.67
N GLN A 10 -16.34 16.87 16.23
CA GLN A 10 -16.90 18.14 15.75
C GLN A 10 -15.86 19.25 16.02
N LEU A 11 -15.56 20.05 15.00
CA LEU A 11 -14.72 21.24 15.12
C LEU A 11 -15.65 22.44 15.30
N ASP A 12 -15.99 22.75 16.55
CA ASP A 12 -16.76 23.96 16.86
C ASP A 12 -15.81 25.17 16.92
N GLN A 13 -16.21 26.24 16.24
CA GLN A 13 -15.44 27.47 16.15
C GLN A 13 -15.70 28.37 17.36
N GLN A 14 -14.64 28.81 18.04
CA GLN A 14 -14.52 30.22 18.45
C GLN A 14 -13.07 30.68 18.30
N GLY A 15 -12.83 31.68 17.44
CA GLY A 15 -11.66 32.57 17.55
C GLY A 15 -10.41 32.28 16.70
N TRP A 16 -10.52 32.18 15.36
CA TRP A 16 -9.33 32.18 14.48
C TRP A 16 -9.24 33.50 13.70
N PRO A 17 -8.36 34.44 14.06
CA PRO A 17 -8.16 35.65 13.28
C PRO A 17 -7.10 35.41 12.19
N GLY A 18 -7.42 35.78 10.94
CA GLY A 18 -6.41 36.05 9.89
C GLY A 18 -6.41 35.12 8.68
N ALA A 19 -6.22 35.74 7.50
CA ALA A 19 -6.09 35.08 6.21
C ALA A 19 -4.93 34.06 6.20
N GLY A 20 -5.19 32.83 5.74
CA GLY A 20 -4.17 31.78 5.69
C GLY A 20 -4.62 30.50 5.00
N VAL A 21 -3.65 29.61 4.73
CA VAL A 21 -3.89 28.26 4.20
C VAL A 21 -4.09 27.29 5.37
N VAL A 22 -5.27 26.66 5.42
CA VAL A 22 -5.64 25.68 6.45
C VAL A 22 -5.84 24.30 5.81
N SER A 23 -5.11 23.29 6.30
CA SER A 23 -5.27 21.90 5.90
C SER A 23 -5.85 21.08 7.06
N ILE A 24 -7.01 20.48 6.84
CA ILE A 24 -7.72 19.68 7.85
C ILE A 24 -7.82 18.23 7.37
N ARG A 25 -7.34 17.27 8.18
CA ARG A 25 -7.34 15.84 7.87
C ARG A 25 -7.93 15.02 9.02
N PRO A 26 -9.26 15.00 9.20
CA PRO A 26 -9.89 14.17 10.22
C PRO A 26 -9.91 12.69 9.78
N LEU A 27 -9.74 11.78 10.74
CA LEU A 27 -9.88 10.33 10.53
C LEU A 27 -11.35 9.91 10.33
N ARG A 28 -12.29 10.53 11.07
CA ARG A 28 -13.76 10.43 10.93
C ARG A 28 -14.44 11.72 11.45
N GLY A 29 -15.50 12.20 10.80
CA GLY A 29 -16.36 13.26 11.36
C GLY A 29 -17.33 13.92 10.37
N GLN A 30 -18.46 14.41 10.89
CA GLN A 30 -19.30 15.44 10.25
C GLN A 30 -18.65 16.81 10.50
N LEU A 31 -18.59 17.64 9.45
CA LEU A 31 -18.02 18.98 9.51
C LEU A 31 -19.15 19.97 9.31
N ASP A 32 -19.70 20.47 10.42
CA ASP A 32 -20.73 21.51 10.38
C ASP A 32 -20.07 22.86 10.09
N GLN A 33 -20.33 23.40 8.90
CA GLN A 33 -19.81 24.70 8.49
C GLN A 33 -20.71 25.83 9.02
N GLN A 34 -20.45 26.34 10.22
CA GLN A 34 -20.95 27.67 10.59
C GLN A 34 -19.82 28.70 10.46
N GLY A 35 -19.88 29.52 9.41
CA GLY A 35 -19.19 30.81 9.23
C GLY A 35 -17.67 30.86 9.41
N TRP A 36 -16.89 30.92 8.34
CA TRP A 36 -15.47 31.32 8.42
C TRP A 36 -15.35 32.80 8.04
N PRO A 37 -15.06 33.73 8.98
CA PRO A 37 -14.90 35.14 8.64
C PRO A 37 -13.48 35.38 8.10
N GLY A 38 -13.26 35.17 6.79
CA GLY A 38 -12.01 35.56 6.16
C GLY A 38 -11.75 34.96 4.76
N ALA A 39 -11.03 35.71 3.92
CA ALA A 39 -10.53 35.23 2.63
C ALA A 39 -9.33 34.30 2.83
N GLY A 40 -9.46 33.03 2.45
CA GLY A 40 -8.39 32.02 2.57
C GLY A 40 -8.66 30.76 1.73
N VAL A 41 -7.62 29.94 1.55
CA VAL A 41 -7.70 28.64 0.87
C VAL A 41 -7.81 27.54 1.92
N VAL A 42 -8.91 26.80 1.90
CA VAL A 42 -9.16 25.69 2.83
C VAL A 42 -9.12 24.37 2.07
N SER A 43 -8.22 23.46 2.47
CA SER A 43 -8.13 22.10 1.92
C SER A 43 -8.55 21.07 2.97
N ILE A 44 -9.67 20.39 2.70
CA ILE A 44 -10.25 19.40 3.61
C ILE A 44 -10.15 18.01 2.94
N ARG A 45 -9.47 17.07 3.61
CA ARG A 45 -9.30 15.68 3.15
C ARG A 45 -9.70 14.70 4.26
N PRO A 46 -11.00 14.48 4.49
CA PRO A 46 -11.43 13.48 5.46
C PRO A 46 -11.11 12.07 4.93
N LEU A 47 -10.75 11.16 5.84
CA LEU A 47 -10.59 9.75 5.49
C LEU A 47 -11.95 9.09 5.18
N CYS A 48 -13.02 9.49 5.90
CA CYS A 48 -14.41 9.06 5.67
C CYS A 48 -15.46 9.99 6.34
N GLY A 49 -16.61 10.26 5.68
CA GLY A 49 -17.74 11.06 6.23
C GLY A 49 -18.70 11.66 5.18
N GLN A 50 -19.89 12.12 5.60
CA GLN A 50 -20.84 12.96 4.83
C GLN A 50 -20.59 14.45 5.15
N LEU A 51 -20.71 15.32 4.15
CA LEU A 51 -20.54 16.77 4.27
C LEU A 51 -21.82 17.47 3.82
N ASP A 52 -22.54 18.08 4.76
CA ASP A 52 -23.73 18.88 4.49
C ASP A 52 -23.39 20.38 4.46
N ARG A 53 -24.07 21.14 3.60
CA ARG A 53 -23.99 22.60 3.60
C ARG A 53 -25.37 23.18 3.92
N ARG A 54 -25.51 23.83 5.08
CA ARG A 54 -26.53 24.88 5.29
C ARG A 54 -25.81 26.21 5.13
N GLY A 55 -26.27 27.04 4.19
CA GLY A 55 -25.45 28.06 3.54
C GLY A 55 -25.04 29.26 4.39
N SER A 56 -24.02 29.98 3.91
CA SER A 56 -23.88 31.44 4.02
C SER A 56 -22.89 31.96 2.95
N PRO A 57 -23.08 33.19 2.44
CA PRO A 57 -22.36 33.71 1.28
C PRO A 57 -21.06 34.42 1.71
N GLY A 58 -19.94 34.04 1.10
CA GLY A 58 -18.67 34.74 1.24
C GLY A 58 -17.56 33.89 1.83
N ALA A 59 -16.82 33.15 0.99
CA ALA A 59 -15.47 32.67 1.26
C ALA A 59 -14.86 32.09 -0.03
N GLY A 60 -13.54 32.20 -0.19
CA GLY A 60 -12.76 31.85 -1.39
C GLY A 60 -12.68 30.35 -1.75
N VAL A 61 -11.65 29.97 -2.51
CA VAL A 61 -11.50 28.62 -3.10
C VAL A 61 -11.42 27.54 -2.01
N VAL A 62 -12.45 26.70 -1.91
CA VAL A 62 -12.50 25.53 -1.03
C VAL A 62 -12.27 24.27 -1.87
N SER A 63 -11.24 23.47 -1.54
CA SER A 63 -10.96 22.20 -2.20
C SER A 63 -11.23 21.04 -1.25
N ILE A 64 -12.26 20.25 -1.56
CA ILE A 64 -12.69 19.08 -0.78
C ILE A 64 -12.48 17.83 -1.62
N ARG A 65 -11.64 16.91 -1.13
CA ARG A 65 -11.42 15.58 -1.75
C ARG A 65 -11.42 14.51 -0.65
N PRO A 66 -12.57 13.89 -0.32
CA PRO A 66 -12.60 12.76 0.61
C PRO A 66 -11.84 11.57 0.01
N LEU A 67 -11.18 10.80 0.86
CA LEU A 67 -10.52 9.55 0.44
C LEU A 67 -11.56 8.44 0.16
N CYS A 68 -12.69 8.43 0.89
CA CYS A 68 -13.89 7.64 0.58
C CYS A 68 -15.19 8.34 1.06
N GLY A 69 -16.30 8.17 0.33
CA GLY A 69 -17.64 8.68 0.69
C GLY A 69 -18.39 9.37 -0.46
N GLN A 70 -19.71 9.55 -0.32
CA GLN A 70 -20.53 10.33 -1.26
C GLN A 70 -20.50 11.82 -0.88
N LEU A 71 -20.28 12.69 -1.88
CA LEU A 71 -20.54 14.13 -1.78
C LEU A 71 -21.99 14.36 -2.19
N ASP A 72 -22.84 14.80 -1.26
CA ASP A 72 -24.20 15.22 -1.62
C ASP A 72 -24.12 16.59 -2.32
N ARG A 73 -24.55 16.65 -3.58
CA ARG A 73 -24.38 17.81 -4.48
C ARG A 73 -25.67 18.61 -4.67
N ARG A 74 -26.59 18.59 -3.70
CA ARG A 74 -27.77 19.46 -3.77
C ARG A 74 -27.36 20.91 -3.50
N GLY A 75 -27.52 21.79 -4.50
CA GLY A 75 -27.35 23.25 -4.34
C GLY A 75 -26.12 23.89 -4.98
N TRP A 76 -25.39 23.22 -5.89
CA TRP A 76 -24.28 23.84 -6.62
C TRP A 76 -24.78 24.56 -7.88
N ALA A 77 -25.20 25.82 -7.72
CA ALA A 77 -25.43 26.73 -8.84
C ALA A 77 -24.26 27.73 -8.92
N GLY A 78 -23.45 27.65 -9.98
CA GLY A 78 -22.38 28.63 -10.22
C GLY A 78 -21.24 28.16 -11.12
N SER A 79 -21.40 28.38 -12.43
CA SER A 79 -20.39 28.48 -13.51
C SER A 79 -19.52 27.28 -13.91
N ASN A 80 -19.55 27.02 -15.23
CA ASN A 80 -18.77 26.12 -16.07
C ASN A 80 -18.99 24.59 -15.96
N GLN A 81 -19.99 24.15 -16.73
CA GLN A 81 -20.21 22.78 -17.17
C GLN A 81 -19.14 22.34 -18.18
N ARG A 82 -18.32 21.32 -17.83
CA ARG A 82 -17.73 20.40 -18.82
C ARG A 82 -17.67 18.97 -18.26
N ALA A 83 -18.17 18.05 -19.08
CA ALA A 83 -18.02 16.59 -19.06
C ALA A 83 -18.63 15.81 -17.87
N ARG A 84 -19.70 15.07 -18.18
CA ARG A 84 -20.20 13.92 -17.43
C ARG A 84 -19.13 12.81 -17.43
N GLY A 85 -18.32 12.76 -16.39
CA GLY A 85 -17.56 11.56 -16.03
C GLY A 85 -18.31 10.82 -14.93
N VAL A 86 -18.79 9.60 -15.22
CA VAL A 86 -19.20 8.66 -14.18
C VAL A 86 -17.97 8.46 -13.30
N ILE A 87 -18.04 8.93 -12.05
CA ILE A 87 -17.00 8.64 -11.06
C ILE A 87 -17.24 7.17 -10.66
N ILE A 88 -16.56 6.27 -11.37
CA ILE A 88 -16.39 4.89 -10.91
C ILE A 88 -15.56 5.03 -9.62
N VAL A 89 -16.22 4.90 -8.48
CA VAL A 89 -15.52 4.70 -7.22
C VAL A 89 -14.76 3.39 -7.41
N PRO A 90 -13.41 3.37 -7.41
CA PRO A 90 -12.69 2.13 -7.59
C PRO A 90 -13.12 1.18 -6.48
N MET A 91 -13.75 0.07 -6.86
CA MET A 91 -13.91 -1.04 -5.94
C MET A 91 -12.52 -1.45 -5.48
N ALA A 92 -12.39 -1.92 -4.24
CA ALA A 92 -11.13 -2.50 -3.80
C ALA A 92 -10.73 -3.59 -4.82
N LEU A 93 -9.47 -3.62 -5.24
CA LEU A 93 -8.97 -4.52 -6.30
C LEU A 93 -9.38 -5.99 -6.11
N THR A 94 -9.50 -6.45 -4.86
CA THR A 94 -10.04 -7.79 -4.54
C THR A 94 -11.44 -8.01 -5.11
N GLY A 95 -12.33 -7.03 -4.97
CA GLY A 95 -13.69 -7.09 -5.51
C GLY A 95 -13.69 -7.16 -7.03
N GLU A 96 -12.86 -6.36 -7.71
CA GLU A 96 -12.70 -6.40 -9.17
C GLU A 96 -12.28 -7.80 -9.65
N VAL A 97 -11.29 -8.40 -8.98
CA VAL A 97 -10.83 -9.77 -9.30
C VAL A 97 -11.96 -10.79 -9.07
N LYS A 98 -12.68 -10.72 -7.94
CA LYS A 98 -13.77 -11.67 -7.66
C LYS A 98 -14.89 -11.56 -8.68
N GLU A 99 -15.25 -10.33 -9.05
CA GLU A 99 -16.30 -10.03 -10.02
C GLU A 99 -15.96 -10.56 -11.43
N GLU A 100 -14.68 -10.46 -11.83
CA GLU A 100 -14.18 -11.02 -13.08
C GLU A 100 -14.14 -12.55 -13.02
N LEU A 101 -13.57 -13.12 -11.96
CA LEU A 101 -13.44 -14.57 -11.79
C LEU A 101 -14.81 -15.27 -11.75
N ALA A 102 -15.83 -14.64 -11.15
CA ALA A 102 -17.19 -15.16 -11.12
C ALA A 102 -17.81 -15.31 -12.53
N ARG A 103 -17.32 -14.56 -13.52
CA ARG A 103 -17.81 -14.59 -14.91
C ARG A 103 -16.96 -15.46 -15.84
N VAL A 104 -15.89 -16.07 -15.35
CA VAL A 104 -15.05 -16.97 -16.14
C VAL A 104 -15.87 -18.19 -16.59
N HIS A 105 -15.92 -18.41 -17.90
CA HIS A 105 -16.58 -19.59 -18.46
C HIS A 105 -15.71 -20.84 -18.28
N VAL A 106 -16.33 -21.96 -17.91
CA VAL A 106 -15.64 -23.23 -17.63
C VAL A 106 -16.43 -24.37 -18.27
N ASP A 107 -15.94 -24.87 -19.40
CA ASP A 107 -16.66 -25.88 -20.19
C ASP A 107 -16.62 -27.28 -19.55
N LYS A 108 -15.43 -27.68 -19.06
CA LYS A 108 -15.23 -29.04 -18.56
C LYS A 108 -15.90 -29.24 -17.21
N VAL A 109 -16.78 -30.25 -17.14
CA VAL A 109 -17.50 -30.64 -15.93
C VAL A 109 -16.55 -30.93 -14.76
N ALA A 110 -15.41 -31.57 -15.01
CA ALA A 110 -14.42 -31.85 -13.97
C ALA A 110 -13.86 -30.57 -13.31
N CYS A 111 -13.56 -29.54 -14.11
CA CYS A 111 -13.12 -28.24 -13.63
C CYS A 111 -14.23 -27.54 -12.82
N ARG A 112 -15.48 -27.60 -13.28
CA ARG A 112 -16.64 -27.07 -12.53
C ARG A 112 -16.81 -27.76 -11.18
N LYS A 113 -16.67 -29.09 -11.13
CA LYS A 113 -16.70 -29.88 -9.89
C LYS A 113 -15.58 -29.48 -8.92
N ALA A 114 -14.36 -29.27 -9.43
CA ALA A 114 -13.22 -28.84 -8.63
C ALA A 114 -13.42 -27.44 -8.04
N GLU A 115 -13.95 -26.51 -8.84
CA GLU A 115 -14.29 -25.15 -8.40
C GLU A 115 -15.37 -25.16 -7.31
N VAL A 116 -16.48 -25.89 -7.51
CA VAL A 116 -17.56 -26.00 -6.50
C VAL A 116 -17.04 -26.61 -5.21
N ALA A 117 -16.30 -27.73 -5.29
CA ALA A 117 -15.74 -28.39 -4.12
C ALA A 117 -14.81 -27.47 -3.32
N ALA A 118 -13.91 -26.74 -3.99
CA ALA A 118 -13.04 -25.77 -3.34
C ALA A 118 -13.84 -24.59 -2.75
N THR A 119 -14.80 -24.05 -3.49
CA THR A 119 -15.62 -22.93 -3.02
C THR A 119 -16.38 -23.30 -1.75
N LEU A 120 -17.07 -24.44 -1.74
CA LEU A 120 -17.79 -24.93 -0.57
C LEU A 120 -16.84 -25.19 0.60
N ARG A 121 -15.70 -25.85 0.37
CA ARG A 121 -14.75 -26.15 1.46
C ARG A 121 -14.24 -24.89 2.14
N PHE A 122 -13.93 -23.85 1.36
CA PHE A 122 -13.33 -22.61 1.85
C PHE A 122 -14.36 -21.62 2.41
N SER A 123 -15.64 -21.70 2.01
CA SER A 123 -16.71 -20.82 2.49
C SER A 123 -17.48 -21.33 3.71
N GLY A 124 -17.03 -22.43 4.32
CA GLY A 124 -17.70 -23.03 5.48
C GLY A 124 -18.80 -24.04 5.13
N GLY A 125 -18.84 -24.52 3.88
CA GLY A 125 -19.90 -25.31 3.22
C GLY A 125 -20.45 -26.56 3.90
N LEU A 126 -20.06 -26.95 5.12
CA LEU A 126 -20.56 -28.14 5.80
C LEU A 126 -20.96 -27.81 7.24
N HIS A 127 -22.27 -27.88 7.51
CA HIS A 127 -22.84 -27.72 8.84
C HIS A 127 -23.64 -28.96 9.24
N ILE A 128 -23.47 -29.40 10.49
CA ILE A 128 -24.25 -30.50 11.06
C ILE A 128 -25.19 -29.89 12.11
N ILE A 129 -26.48 -29.86 11.80
CA ILE A 129 -27.51 -29.23 12.63
C ILE A 129 -28.51 -30.31 13.04
N SER A 130 -28.59 -30.61 14.33
CA SER A 130 -29.50 -31.65 14.88
C SER A 130 -29.40 -33.00 14.16
N GLY A 131 -28.18 -33.43 13.83
CA GLY A 131 -27.91 -34.68 13.11
C GLY A 131 -28.19 -34.64 11.61
N ARG A 132 -28.61 -33.51 11.04
CA ARG A 132 -28.80 -33.31 9.60
C ARG A 132 -27.66 -32.51 9.00
N ILE A 133 -27.26 -32.89 7.80
CA ILE A 133 -26.19 -32.21 7.07
C ILE A 133 -26.80 -31.14 6.18
N VAL A 134 -26.37 -29.90 6.40
CA VAL A 134 -26.76 -28.71 5.63
C VAL A 134 -25.50 -28.12 5.02
N ILE A 135 -25.58 -27.73 3.75
CA ILE A 135 -24.50 -27.00 3.08
C ILE A 135 -24.85 -25.52 3.13
N GLU A 136 -23.99 -24.70 3.73
CA GLU A 136 -24.09 -23.24 3.69
C GLU A 136 -22.74 -22.64 3.30
N ALA A 137 -22.72 -21.89 2.20
CA ALA A 137 -21.52 -21.21 1.70
C ALA A 137 -21.71 -19.70 1.83
N GLU A 138 -20.88 -19.05 2.66
CA GLU A 138 -20.87 -17.59 2.80
C GLU A 138 -19.86 -16.94 1.85
N LEU A 139 -20.34 -16.02 1.02
CA LEU A 139 -19.56 -15.27 0.05
C LEU A 139 -19.77 -13.75 0.22
N ASP A 140 -18.81 -12.96 -0.25
CA ASP A 140 -18.85 -11.48 -0.25
C ASP A 140 -19.11 -10.87 -1.63
N CYS A 141 -19.35 -11.71 -2.64
CA CYS A 141 -19.59 -11.31 -4.03
C CYS A 141 -20.90 -11.96 -4.51
N GLU A 142 -21.83 -11.14 -4.99
CA GLU A 142 -23.15 -11.59 -5.43
C GLU A 142 -23.04 -12.53 -6.63
N THR A 143 -22.24 -12.15 -7.63
CA THR A 143 -22.07 -12.93 -8.86
C THR A 143 -21.37 -14.25 -8.61
N ALA A 144 -20.41 -14.29 -7.67
CA ALA A 144 -19.82 -15.55 -7.22
C ALA A 144 -20.85 -16.48 -6.57
N SER A 145 -21.83 -15.91 -5.85
CA SER A 145 -22.90 -16.66 -5.18
C SER A 145 -23.93 -17.21 -6.15
N GLN A 146 -24.31 -16.41 -7.14
CA GLN A 146 -25.16 -16.85 -8.25
C GLN A 146 -24.46 -17.96 -9.05
N ARG A 147 -23.18 -17.78 -9.38
CA ARG A 147 -22.36 -18.82 -10.04
C ARG A 147 -22.35 -20.13 -9.27
N LEU A 148 -22.13 -20.08 -7.95
CA LEU A 148 -22.12 -21.27 -7.12
C LEU A 148 -23.50 -21.95 -7.11
N ARG A 149 -24.59 -21.19 -6.91
CA ARG A 149 -25.96 -21.68 -6.94
C ARG A 149 -26.27 -22.40 -8.25
N ASP A 150 -25.97 -21.75 -9.37
CA ASP A 150 -26.25 -22.27 -10.71
C ASP A 150 -25.38 -23.51 -10.99
N ALA A 151 -24.12 -23.52 -10.56
CA ALA A 151 -23.25 -24.70 -10.67
C ALA A 151 -23.71 -25.89 -9.81
N ILE A 152 -24.26 -25.64 -8.61
CA ILE A 152 -24.85 -26.71 -7.78
C ILE A 152 -26.02 -27.36 -8.50
N LEU A 153 -26.88 -26.56 -9.13
CA LEU A 153 -28.03 -27.07 -9.89
C LEU A 153 -27.58 -27.82 -11.15
N GLU A 154 -26.75 -27.20 -11.99
CA GLU A 154 -26.38 -27.76 -13.30
C GLU A 154 -25.46 -28.98 -13.22
N VAL A 155 -24.54 -29.02 -12.24
CA VAL A 155 -23.52 -30.09 -12.14
C VAL A 155 -24.01 -31.24 -11.25
N TYR A 156 -24.83 -30.94 -10.24
CA TYR A 156 -25.23 -31.92 -9.22
C TYR A 156 -26.75 -32.13 -9.12
N GLY A 157 -27.56 -31.29 -9.74
CA GLY A 157 -29.02 -31.43 -9.75
C GLY A 157 -29.72 -30.98 -8.48
N HIS A 158 -29.02 -30.29 -7.56
CA HIS A 158 -29.60 -29.87 -6.27
C HIS A 158 -30.11 -28.43 -6.32
N GLN A 159 -31.29 -28.20 -5.76
CA GLN A 159 -31.82 -26.85 -5.57
C GLN A 159 -31.12 -26.18 -4.38
N SER A 160 -30.83 -24.88 -4.50
CA SER A 160 -30.21 -24.09 -3.44
C SER A 160 -30.88 -22.72 -3.28
N ASP A 161 -31.03 -22.30 -2.02
CA ASP A 161 -31.50 -20.96 -1.67
C ASP A 161 -30.32 -19.97 -1.74
N LEU A 162 -30.57 -18.76 -2.22
CA LEU A 162 -29.63 -17.64 -2.14
C LEU A 162 -30.20 -16.58 -1.19
N ILE A 163 -29.58 -16.43 -0.03
CA ILE A 163 -30.03 -15.52 1.02
C ILE A 163 -29.08 -14.33 1.05
N VAL A 164 -29.64 -13.13 0.91
CA VAL A 164 -28.88 -11.87 1.04
C VAL A 164 -28.93 -11.43 2.50
N VAL A 165 -27.77 -11.39 3.14
CA VAL A 165 -27.59 -10.87 4.50
C VAL A 165 -27.05 -9.45 4.39
N SER A 166 -27.92 -8.46 4.63
CA SER A 166 -27.57 -7.05 4.56
C SER A 166 -26.41 -6.70 5.49
N ALA A 167 -25.57 -5.77 5.07
CA ALA A 167 -24.49 -5.23 5.90
C ALA A 167 -25.10 -4.53 7.14
N GLY A 168 -24.89 -5.09 8.33
CA GLY A 168 -25.30 -4.50 9.60
C GLY A 168 -24.10 -4.09 10.47
N GLY A 169 -24.18 -2.93 11.13
CA GLY A 169 -23.24 -2.49 12.16
C GLY A 169 -21.79 -2.29 11.67
N ILE A 170 -20.84 -3.02 12.29
CA ILE A 170 -19.37 -2.92 12.09
C ILE A 170 -18.92 -3.38 10.69
N ARG A 171 -19.74 -4.19 9.98
CA ARG A 171 -19.38 -4.80 8.70
C ARG A 171 -19.87 -3.94 7.53
N ARG A 172 -18.99 -3.66 6.56
CA ARG A 172 -19.24 -2.70 5.47
C ARG A 172 -19.92 -3.29 4.23
N ASN A 173 -19.86 -4.61 4.03
CA ASN A 173 -20.33 -5.27 2.79
C ASN A 173 -21.41 -6.32 3.11
N ALA A 174 -22.38 -6.45 2.21
CA ALA A 174 -23.39 -7.51 2.25
C ALA A 174 -22.72 -8.89 2.13
N ARG A 175 -23.37 -9.90 2.71
CA ARG A 175 -22.98 -11.30 2.59
C ARG A 175 -24.07 -12.07 1.87
N TYR A 176 -23.65 -13.05 1.11
CA TYR A 176 -24.53 -13.90 0.32
C TYR A 176 -24.33 -15.33 0.79
N VAL A 177 -25.42 -15.96 1.22
CA VAL A 177 -25.39 -17.34 1.72
C VAL A 177 -26.10 -18.22 0.72
N VAL A 178 -25.35 -19.13 0.10
CA VAL A 178 -25.92 -20.20 -0.74
C VAL A 178 -26.16 -21.40 0.15
N ARG A 179 -27.41 -21.87 0.22
CA ARG A 179 -27.81 -22.92 1.16
C ARG A 179 -28.52 -24.08 0.49
N VAL A 180 -28.12 -25.29 0.84
CA VAL A 180 -28.77 -26.55 0.45
C VAL A 180 -29.20 -27.28 1.71
N VAL A 181 -30.51 -27.25 1.99
CA VAL A 181 -31.12 -27.93 3.15
C VAL A 181 -31.57 -29.34 2.80
N ARG A 182 -32.23 -29.50 1.65
CA ARG A 182 -32.64 -30.81 1.13
C ARG A 182 -31.45 -31.44 0.42
N ASP A 183 -31.21 -32.73 0.65
CA ASP A 183 -30.12 -33.48 0.01
C ASP A 183 -28.69 -32.96 0.30
N GLY A 184 -28.52 -32.17 1.36
CA GLY A 184 -27.23 -31.62 1.76
C GLY A 184 -26.15 -32.69 1.98
N GLU A 185 -26.51 -33.84 2.55
CA GLU A 185 -25.61 -34.98 2.70
C GLU A 185 -25.16 -35.56 1.35
N THR A 186 -26.08 -35.70 0.39
CA THR A 186 -25.78 -36.19 -0.96
C THR A 186 -24.81 -35.25 -1.67
N LEU A 187 -25.07 -33.95 -1.63
CA LEU A 187 -24.17 -32.93 -2.18
C LEU A 187 -22.80 -32.96 -1.47
N ALA A 188 -22.78 -33.11 -0.14
CA ALA A 188 -21.54 -33.19 0.64
C ALA A 188 -20.65 -34.36 0.21
N ARG A 189 -21.25 -35.54 -0.04
CA ARG A 189 -20.53 -36.72 -0.55
C ARG A 189 -20.04 -36.51 -1.99
N GLN A 190 -20.90 -35.98 -2.87
CA GLN A 190 -20.55 -35.73 -4.28
C GLN A 190 -19.45 -34.68 -4.47
N THR A 191 -19.41 -33.68 -3.58
CA THR A 191 -18.38 -32.62 -3.59
C THR A 191 -17.12 -33.03 -2.81
N GLY A 192 -17.16 -34.14 -2.08
CA GLY A 192 -16.03 -34.63 -1.28
C GLY A 192 -15.81 -33.85 0.03
N LEU A 193 -16.82 -33.14 0.53
CA LEU A 193 -16.82 -32.58 1.88
C LEU A 193 -17.00 -33.66 2.95
N LEU A 194 -17.62 -34.79 2.57
CA LEU A 194 -17.67 -36.01 3.36
C LEU A 194 -16.91 -37.14 2.67
N ASP A 195 -16.25 -37.97 3.47
CA ASP A 195 -15.66 -39.21 2.98
C ASP A 195 -16.74 -40.31 2.79
N VAL A 196 -16.33 -41.46 2.24
CA VAL A 196 -17.22 -42.62 2.04
C VAL A 196 -17.84 -43.16 3.34
N ARG A 197 -17.23 -42.86 4.50
CA ARG A 197 -17.69 -43.24 5.83
C ARG A 197 -18.54 -42.15 6.49
N GLY A 198 -18.86 -41.07 5.78
CA GLY A 198 -19.66 -39.94 6.28
C GLY A 198 -18.90 -39.00 7.22
N ARG A 199 -17.56 -39.03 7.25
CA ARG A 199 -16.74 -38.15 8.08
C ARG A 199 -16.34 -36.88 7.32
N PRO A 200 -16.30 -35.71 7.97
CA PRO A 200 -15.83 -34.48 7.34
C PRO A 200 -14.40 -34.58 6.81
N VAL A 201 -14.18 -34.16 5.57
CA VAL A 201 -12.85 -34.06 4.95
C VAL A 201 -12.19 -32.76 5.41
N ARG A 202 -11.01 -32.89 6.04
CA ARG A 202 -10.27 -31.73 6.59
C ARG A 202 -9.58 -30.89 5.52
N GLY A 203 -9.01 -31.52 4.49
CA GLY A 203 -8.31 -30.84 3.41
C GLY A 203 -9.20 -30.47 2.24
N LEU A 204 -8.62 -30.51 1.04
CA LEU A 204 -9.36 -30.58 -0.21
C LEU A 204 -9.63 -32.06 -0.59
N PRO A 205 -10.71 -32.34 -1.34
CA PRO A 205 -11.02 -33.70 -1.78
C PRO A 205 -9.90 -34.30 -2.65
N PRO A 206 -9.62 -35.62 -2.57
CA PRO A 206 -8.55 -36.27 -3.33
C PRO A 206 -8.67 -36.04 -4.84
N GLN A 207 -9.88 -36.04 -5.40
CA GLN A 207 -10.12 -35.77 -6.81
C GLN A 207 -9.71 -34.35 -7.25
N VAL A 208 -9.75 -33.38 -6.34
CA VAL A 208 -9.28 -32.01 -6.60
C VAL A 208 -7.75 -31.95 -6.50
N VAL A 209 -7.19 -32.58 -5.46
CA VAL A 209 -5.73 -32.60 -5.23
C VAL A 209 -4.98 -33.35 -6.33
N ALA A 210 -5.56 -34.45 -6.82
CA ALA A 210 -5.04 -35.28 -7.90
C ALA A 210 -5.47 -34.81 -9.30
N GLY A 211 -6.33 -33.79 -9.41
CA GLY A 211 -6.83 -33.27 -10.68
C GLY A 211 -5.70 -32.79 -11.59
N GLY A 212 -5.96 -32.70 -12.90
CA GLY A 212 -5.09 -32.08 -13.87
C GLY A 212 -4.95 -30.58 -13.66
N ARG A 213 -4.16 -29.94 -14.54
CA ARG A 213 -3.82 -28.52 -14.42
C ARG A 213 -5.06 -27.62 -14.39
N GLU A 214 -6.02 -27.83 -15.29
CA GLU A 214 -7.22 -27.00 -15.39
C GLU A 214 -8.16 -27.16 -14.17
N GLU A 215 -8.25 -28.34 -13.58
CA GLU A 215 -9.01 -28.56 -12.34
C GLU A 215 -8.36 -27.85 -11.15
N ILE A 216 -7.03 -27.82 -11.10
CA ILE A 216 -6.29 -27.06 -10.07
C ILE A 216 -6.51 -25.55 -10.23
N GLU A 217 -6.47 -25.05 -11.45
CA GLU A 217 -6.78 -23.65 -11.76
C GLU A 217 -8.21 -23.28 -11.31
N ALA A 218 -9.16 -24.20 -11.55
CA ALA A 218 -10.54 -24.05 -11.12
C ALA A 218 -10.71 -24.13 -9.59
N ALA A 219 -9.99 -25.01 -8.91
CA ALA A 219 -9.97 -25.10 -7.46
C ALA A 219 -9.41 -23.82 -6.81
N TRP A 220 -8.33 -23.26 -7.36
CA TRP A 220 -7.78 -21.98 -6.92
C TRP A 220 -8.76 -20.84 -7.11
N ARG A 221 -9.46 -20.79 -8.26
CA ARG A 221 -10.53 -19.80 -8.49
C ARG A 221 -11.63 -19.92 -7.43
N GLY A 222 -12.10 -21.13 -7.14
CA GLY A 222 -13.12 -21.36 -6.11
C GLY A 222 -12.67 -20.93 -4.71
N ALA A 223 -11.44 -21.27 -4.32
CA ALA A 223 -10.86 -20.86 -3.04
C ALA A 223 -10.70 -19.32 -2.94
N PHE A 224 -10.30 -18.67 -4.04
CA PHE A 224 -10.17 -17.21 -4.09
C PHE A 224 -11.55 -16.51 -4.04
N LEU A 225 -12.55 -17.02 -4.76
CA LEU A 225 -13.92 -16.48 -4.70
C LEU A 225 -14.47 -16.53 -3.28
N ALA A 226 -14.25 -17.64 -2.56
CA ALA A 226 -14.66 -17.79 -1.17
C ALA A 226 -14.00 -16.75 -0.25
N HIS A 227 -12.69 -16.86 -0.04
CA HIS A 227 -11.97 -16.07 0.97
C HIS A 227 -10.60 -15.55 0.50
N GLY A 228 -10.49 -15.33 -0.81
CA GLY A 228 -9.35 -14.68 -1.43
C GLY A 228 -9.33 -13.17 -1.22
N SER A 229 -8.12 -12.63 -1.15
CA SER A 229 -7.85 -11.20 -1.13
C SER A 229 -6.57 -10.89 -1.92
N LEU A 230 -6.57 -9.75 -2.57
CA LEU A 230 -5.43 -9.20 -3.29
C LEU A 230 -5.15 -7.80 -2.76
N THR A 231 -3.95 -7.65 -2.19
CA THR A 231 -3.44 -6.36 -1.73
C THR A 231 -2.96 -5.55 -2.94
N GLU A 232 -3.28 -4.26 -2.96
CA GLU A 232 -2.81 -3.36 -4.01
C GLU A 232 -1.28 -3.26 -4.04
N PRO A 233 -0.67 -3.11 -5.23
CA PRO A 233 0.75 -2.85 -5.35
C PRO A 233 1.16 -1.58 -4.60
N GLY A 234 2.07 -1.73 -3.63
CA GLY A 234 2.51 -0.64 -2.77
C GLY A 234 3.79 -1.00 -2.02
N ARG A 235 3.84 -0.72 -0.72
CA ARG A 235 4.98 -1.12 0.14
C ARG A 235 5.08 -2.64 0.29
N SER A 236 3.95 -3.32 0.27
CA SER A 236 3.83 -4.76 0.35
C SER A 236 2.75 -5.20 -0.61
N THR A 237 3.00 -6.31 -1.30
CA THR A 237 1.99 -6.93 -2.17
C THR A 237 1.82 -8.38 -1.74
N ALA A 238 0.57 -8.81 -1.65
CA ALA A 238 0.24 -10.16 -1.28
C ALA A 238 -1.09 -10.56 -1.90
N LEU A 239 -1.15 -11.80 -2.38
CA LEU A 239 -2.39 -12.52 -2.62
C LEU A 239 -2.54 -13.53 -1.47
N GLU A 240 -3.69 -13.51 -0.82
CA GLU A 240 -3.96 -14.36 0.35
C GLU A 240 -5.30 -15.08 0.21
N VAL A 241 -5.37 -16.33 0.67
CA VAL A 241 -6.62 -17.08 0.84
C VAL A 241 -6.72 -17.55 2.28
N THR A 242 -7.79 -17.15 2.96
CA THR A 242 -8.08 -17.64 4.32
C THR A 242 -8.57 -19.08 4.24
N CYS A 243 -7.97 -19.98 5.02
CA CYS A 243 -8.22 -21.41 4.95
C CYS A 243 -9.01 -21.88 6.18
N PRO A 244 -9.85 -22.91 6.04
CA PRO A 244 -10.61 -23.49 7.17
C PRO A 244 -9.77 -24.39 8.09
N GLY A 245 -8.48 -24.57 7.81
CA GLY A 245 -7.55 -25.36 8.59
C GLY A 245 -6.25 -25.67 7.84
N ALA A 246 -5.24 -26.14 8.58
CA ALA A 246 -3.91 -26.41 8.07
C ALA A 246 -3.88 -27.43 6.91
N GLU A 247 -4.71 -28.47 6.94
CA GLU A 247 -4.78 -29.47 5.87
C GLU A 247 -5.30 -28.87 4.55
N ALA A 248 -6.29 -27.97 4.63
CA ALA A 248 -6.80 -27.27 3.44
C ALA A 248 -5.77 -26.28 2.89
N ALA A 249 -5.05 -25.57 3.77
CA ALA A 249 -3.96 -24.68 3.38
C ALA A 249 -2.83 -25.44 2.69
N MET A 250 -2.41 -26.58 3.25
CA MET A 250 -1.37 -27.43 2.67
C MET A 250 -1.77 -27.99 1.30
N ALA A 251 -3.01 -28.44 1.15
CA ALA A 251 -3.54 -28.90 -0.13
C ALA A 251 -3.53 -27.79 -1.19
N LEU A 252 -3.91 -26.57 -0.81
CA LEU A 252 -3.92 -25.41 -1.71
C LEU A 252 -2.50 -24.96 -2.09
N VAL A 253 -1.53 -25.01 -1.15
CA VAL A 253 -0.10 -24.79 -1.46
C VAL A 253 0.42 -25.85 -2.45
N GLY A 254 0.08 -27.13 -2.25
CA GLY A 254 0.43 -28.21 -3.18
C GLY A 254 -0.13 -27.97 -4.58
N ALA A 255 -1.39 -27.53 -4.66
CA ALA A 255 -2.03 -27.10 -5.90
C ALA A 255 -1.27 -25.95 -6.60
N ALA A 256 -0.89 -24.89 -5.87
CA ALA A 256 -0.07 -23.81 -6.45
C ALA A 256 1.28 -24.32 -6.98
N ARG A 257 1.96 -25.20 -6.22
CA ARG A 257 3.24 -25.78 -6.64
C ARG A 257 3.12 -26.53 -7.96
N ARG A 258 2.01 -27.25 -8.18
CA ARG A 258 1.74 -27.96 -9.45
C ARG A 258 1.50 -27.01 -10.64
N LEU A 259 1.14 -25.75 -10.38
CA LEU A 259 1.09 -24.68 -11.38
C LEU A 259 2.44 -23.97 -11.59
N GLY A 260 3.49 -24.37 -10.85
CA GLY A 260 4.79 -23.69 -10.84
C GLY A 260 4.81 -22.41 -9.99
N ILE A 261 3.84 -22.24 -9.08
CA ILE A 261 3.64 -21.03 -8.29
C ILE A 261 4.12 -21.26 -6.86
N SER A 262 5.01 -20.39 -6.37
CA SER A 262 5.52 -20.45 -5.00
C SER A 262 4.53 -19.82 -4.01
N ALA A 263 3.88 -20.66 -3.20
CA ALA A 263 2.95 -20.26 -2.15
C ALA A 263 3.41 -20.77 -0.79
N LYS A 264 3.06 -20.06 0.30
CA LYS A 264 3.40 -20.46 1.67
C LYS A 264 2.16 -20.51 2.54
N SER A 265 2.03 -21.56 3.35
CA SER A 265 1.04 -21.59 4.44
C SER A 265 1.57 -20.79 5.63
N ARG A 266 0.70 -20.05 6.30
CA ARG A 266 0.98 -19.30 7.53
C ARG A 266 -0.24 -19.29 8.43
N GLU A 267 -0.02 -19.46 9.72
CA GLU A 267 -1.04 -19.21 10.73
C GLU A 267 -0.93 -17.77 11.23
N VAL A 268 -2.04 -17.02 11.19
CA VAL A 268 -2.11 -15.65 11.68
C VAL A 268 -3.30 -15.52 12.62
N ARG A 269 -3.03 -15.32 13.91
CA ARG A 269 -4.05 -15.19 14.98
C ARG A 269 -4.99 -16.40 15.04
N GLY A 270 -4.45 -17.62 14.97
CA GLY A 270 -5.25 -18.86 14.99
C GLY A 270 -5.99 -19.16 13.69
N VAL A 271 -5.69 -18.43 12.60
CA VAL A 271 -6.32 -18.64 11.30
C VAL A 271 -5.27 -18.98 10.25
N ASP A 272 -5.41 -20.15 9.63
CA ASP A 272 -4.57 -20.60 8.53
C ASP A 272 -4.82 -19.76 7.27
N ARG A 273 -3.73 -19.41 6.58
CA ARG A 273 -3.75 -18.63 5.34
C ARG A 273 -2.72 -19.17 4.37
N VAL A 274 -3.07 -19.21 3.08
CA VAL A 274 -2.07 -19.36 2.02
C VAL A 274 -1.73 -17.98 1.48
N VAL A 275 -0.45 -17.67 1.40
CA VAL A 275 0.06 -16.35 1.03
C VAL A 275 1.08 -16.47 -0.10
N ILE A 276 0.93 -15.62 -1.11
CA ILE A 276 1.88 -15.42 -2.21
C ILE A 276 2.30 -13.96 -2.19
N ARG A 277 3.61 -13.70 -2.12
CA ARG A 277 4.17 -12.33 -2.02
C ARG A 277 4.95 -11.89 -3.24
N GLU A 278 5.44 -12.85 -4.02
CA GLU A 278 6.22 -12.57 -5.21
C GLU A 278 5.29 -12.09 -6.33
N GLY A 279 5.61 -10.93 -6.90
CA GLY A 279 4.71 -10.28 -7.86
C GLY A 279 4.46 -11.13 -9.11
N ASP A 280 5.48 -11.86 -9.57
CA ASP A 280 5.36 -12.69 -10.78
C ASP A 280 4.55 -13.96 -10.50
N ALA A 281 4.68 -14.53 -9.30
CA ALA A 281 3.85 -15.63 -8.83
C ALA A 281 2.37 -15.21 -8.67
N ILE A 282 2.11 -13.99 -8.15
CA ILE A 282 0.75 -13.42 -8.09
C ILE A 282 0.18 -13.26 -9.51
N ALA A 283 0.98 -12.69 -10.43
CA ALA A 283 0.57 -12.49 -11.81
C ALA A 283 0.24 -13.82 -12.52
N GLN A 284 1.09 -14.84 -12.31
CA GLN A 284 0.88 -16.18 -12.82
C GLN A 284 -0.40 -16.80 -12.28
N LEU A 285 -0.69 -16.66 -10.97
CA LEU A 285 -1.91 -17.20 -10.37
C LEU A 285 -3.16 -16.49 -10.90
N LEU A 286 -3.16 -15.15 -10.97
CA LEU A 286 -4.29 -14.39 -11.52
C LEU A 286 -4.59 -14.80 -12.97
N ARG A 287 -3.54 -14.97 -13.78
CA ARG A 287 -3.67 -15.47 -15.16
C ARG A 287 -4.26 -16.87 -15.21
N ALA A 288 -3.77 -17.77 -14.36
CA ALA A 288 -4.20 -19.16 -14.30
C ALA A 288 -5.68 -19.28 -13.87
N MET A 289 -6.13 -18.45 -12.92
CA MET A 289 -7.53 -18.44 -12.50
C MET A 289 -8.48 -17.82 -13.54
N GLY A 290 -7.96 -16.98 -14.44
CA GLY A 290 -8.72 -16.33 -15.51
C GLY A 290 -8.96 -14.82 -15.35
N ALA A 291 -8.32 -14.18 -14.37
CA ALA A 291 -8.50 -12.74 -14.08
C ALA A 291 -7.59 -11.86 -14.97
N ARG A 292 -7.82 -11.85 -16.28
CA ARG A 292 -6.96 -11.17 -17.27
C ARG A 292 -7.00 -9.65 -17.16
N THR A 293 -8.20 -9.07 -17.05
CA THR A 293 -8.38 -7.61 -16.97
C THR A 293 -7.88 -7.08 -15.64
N SER A 294 -8.20 -7.75 -14.53
CA SER A 294 -7.71 -7.37 -13.21
C SER A 294 -6.19 -7.53 -13.10
N LEU A 295 -5.62 -8.57 -13.73
CA LEU A 295 -4.17 -8.75 -13.82
C LEU A 295 -3.51 -7.56 -14.52
N GLN A 296 -4.03 -7.13 -15.67
CA GLN A 296 -3.49 -5.99 -16.40
C GLN A 296 -3.51 -4.72 -15.53
N ALA A 297 -4.66 -4.41 -14.91
CA ALA A 297 -4.80 -3.26 -14.02
C ALA A 297 -3.83 -3.34 -12.82
N TRP A 298 -3.63 -4.52 -12.25
CA TRP A 298 -2.67 -4.74 -11.17
C TRP A 298 -1.22 -4.54 -11.64
N GLN A 299 -0.86 -5.00 -12.84
CA GLN A 299 0.47 -4.82 -13.42
C GLN A 299 0.76 -3.34 -13.72
N GLU A 300 -0.20 -2.60 -14.27
CA GLU A 300 -0.09 -1.15 -14.52
C GLU A 300 0.14 -0.37 -13.20
N ARG A 301 -0.60 -0.73 -12.14
CA ARG A 301 -0.40 -0.17 -10.79
C ARG A 301 0.99 -0.52 -10.24
N ARG A 302 1.49 -1.75 -10.44
CA ARG A 302 2.85 -2.17 -10.02
C ARG A 302 3.94 -1.39 -10.76
N ALA A 303 3.86 -1.29 -12.09
CA ALA A 303 4.85 -0.59 -12.90
C ALA A 303 4.94 0.90 -12.54
N THR A 304 3.79 1.57 -12.41
CA THR A 304 3.73 2.98 -12.01
C THR A 304 4.39 3.22 -10.65
N ARG A 305 4.23 2.27 -9.71
CA ARG A 305 4.84 2.36 -8.37
C ARG A 305 6.34 2.13 -8.39
N GLU A 306 6.83 1.21 -9.20
CA GLU A 306 8.26 0.93 -9.35
C GLU A 306 9.01 2.16 -9.90
N VAL A 307 8.47 2.79 -10.94
CA VAL A 307 9.02 4.04 -11.51
C VAL A 307 9.08 5.15 -10.46
N ARG A 308 7.97 5.39 -9.75
CA ARG A 308 7.91 6.41 -8.67
C ARG A 308 8.85 6.08 -7.52
N GLY A 309 8.96 4.81 -7.14
CA GLY A 309 9.84 4.35 -6.06
C GLY A 309 11.32 4.58 -6.38
N THR A 310 11.72 4.39 -7.63
CA THR A 310 13.09 4.68 -8.08
C THR A 310 13.35 6.18 -8.15
N ALA A 311 12.43 6.97 -8.72
CA ALA A 311 12.56 8.44 -8.75
C ALA A 311 12.65 9.05 -7.34
N ASN A 312 11.81 8.60 -6.40
CA ASN A 312 11.86 9.08 -5.02
C ASN A 312 13.15 8.68 -4.30
N ARG A 313 13.68 7.47 -4.56
CA ARG A 313 14.97 7.06 -3.98
C ARG A 313 16.11 7.93 -4.48
N LEU A 314 16.13 8.25 -5.78
CA LEU A 314 17.13 9.13 -6.37
C LEU A 314 17.02 10.55 -5.80
N ALA A 315 15.81 11.14 -5.80
CA ALA A 315 15.61 12.48 -5.25
C ALA A 315 16.00 12.59 -3.76
N ASN A 316 15.69 11.56 -2.96
CA ASN A 316 16.10 11.52 -1.55
C ASN A 316 17.63 11.37 -1.39
N PHE A 317 18.27 10.61 -2.28
CA PHE A 317 19.73 10.47 -2.30
C PHE A 317 20.41 11.79 -2.66
N ASP A 318 19.90 12.50 -3.65
CA ASP A 318 20.41 13.80 -4.07
C ASP A 318 20.25 14.86 -2.97
N ASP A 319 19.06 14.96 -2.35
CA ASP A 319 18.82 15.88 -1.22
C ASP A 319 19.74 15.56 -0.02
N ALA A 320 19.91 14.28 0.33
CA ALA A 320 20.80 13.87 1.41
C ALA A 320 22.27 14.21 1.11
N ASN A 321 22.73 13.98 -0.12
CA ASN A 321 24.11 14.29 -0.53
C ASN A 321 24.36 15.79 -0.60
N LEU A 322 23.41 16.58 -1.11
CA LEU A 322 23.50 18.04 -1.14
C LEU A 322 23.60 18.61 0.28
N ARG A 323 22.74 18.15 1.20
CA ARG A 323 22.78 18.58 2.61
C ARG A 323 24.08 18.22 3.30
N ARG A 324 24.57 16.98 3.13
CA ARG A 324 25.85 16.54 3.71
C ARG A 324 27.01 17.37 3.17
N SER A 325 27.04 17.59 1.85
CA SER A 325 28.11 18.36 1.20
C SER A 325 28.10 19.83 1.63
N ALA A 326 26.91 20.44 1.74
CA ALA A 326 26.76 21.81 2.22
C ALA A 326 27.22 21.96 3.68
N ARG A 327 26.82 21.05 4.57
CA ARG A 327 27.29 21.05 5.98
C ARG A 327 28.80 20.89 6.08
N ALA A 328 29.37 19.95 5.32
CA ALA A 328 30.81 19.75 5.28
C ALA A 328 31.57 20.97 4.76
N ALA A 329 31.02 21.68 3.75
CA ALA A 329 31.61 22.91 3.23
C ALA A 329 31.60 24.04 4.26
N VAL A 330 30.49 24.21 5.00
CA VAL A 330 30.38 25.19 6.09
C VAL A 330 31.35 24.86 7.22
N ALA A 331 31.39 23.62 7.68
CA ALA A 331 32.31 23.18 8.73
C ALA A 331 33.78 23.35 8.30
N ALA A 332 34.13 22.95 7.08
CA ALA A 332 35.48 23.14 6.54
C ALA A 332 35.86 24.64 6.46
N SER A 333 34.91 25.52 6.12
CA SER A 333 35.15 26.96 6.08
C SER A 333 35.45 27.53 7.46
N ALA A 334 34.66 27.16 8.49
CA ALA A 334 34.90 27.59 9.87
C ALA A 334 36.26 27.10 10.39
N ARG A 335 36.62 25.84 10.10
CA ARG A 335 37.94 25.29 10.46
C ARG A 335 39.10 26.00 9.75
N VAL A 336 38.93 26.37 8.48
CA VAL A 336 39.95 27.12 7.73
C VAL A 336 40.13 28.52 8.29
N GLU A 337 39.05 29.19 8.70
CA GLU A 337 39.08 30.49 9.38
C GLU A 337 39.92 30.38 10.67
N ARG A 338 39.65 29.37 11.50
CA ARG A 338 40.43 29.07 12.70
C ARG A 338 41.88 28.70 12.41
N ALA A 339 42.14 27.96 11.33
CA ALA A 339 43.50 27.58 10.92
C ALA A 339 44.36 28.80 10.59
N PHE A 340 43.79 29.83 9.96
CA PHE A 340 44.50 31.09 9.72
C PHE A 340 44.79 31.87 11.00
N GLU A 341 43.90 31.84 11.99
CA GLU A 341 44.16 32.45 13.31
C GLU A 341 45.33 31.77 14.05
N ILE A 342 45.46 30.45 13.92
CA ILE A 342 46.51 29.66 14.60
C ILE A 342 47.86 29.83 13.90
N LEU A 343 47.90 29.73 12.57
CA LEU A 343 49.14 29.69 11.79
C LEU A 343 49.65 31.08 11.36
N GLY A 344 48.77 32.08 11.26
CA GLY A 344 49.16 33.44 10.88
C GLY A 344 49.93 33.53 9.56
N GLU A 345 51.14 34.08 9.60
CA GLU A 345 52.01 34.24 8.42
C GLU A 345 52.73 32.94 8.01
N ASP A 346 52.81 31.94 8.90
CA ASP A 346 53.59 30.71 8.68
C ASP A 346 52.92 29.68 7.73
N VAL A 347 51.76 30.02 7.14
CA VAL A 347 51.06 29.15 6.19
C VAL A 347 51.79 29.14 4.83
N PRO A 348 52.19 27.97 4.30
CA PRO A 348 52.75 27.85 2.96
C PRO A 348 51.78 28.39 1.88
N GLU A 349 52.31 29.12 0.90
CA GLU A 349 51.51 29.86 -0.11
C GLU A 349 50.45 28.99 -0.81
N HIS A 350 50.84 27.81 -1.29
CA HIS A 350 49.93 26.89 -1.97
C HIS A 350 48.77 26.35 -1.09
N LEU A 351 48.90 26.41 0.24
CA LEU A 351 47.84 26.08 1.20
C LEU A 351 47.01 27.32 1.56
N ARG A 352 47.65 28.49 1.64
CA ARG A 352 47.00 29.79 1.85
C ARG A 352 46.00 30.08 0.73
N GLU A 353 46.41 29.95 -0.53
CA GLU A 353 45.53 30.11 -1.70
C GLU A 353 44.26 29.23 -1.60
N ALA A 354 44.43 27.97 -1.18
CA ALA A 354 43.31 27.02 -1.05
C ALA A 354 42.37 27.37 0.12
N GLY A 355 42.92 27.88 1.22
CA GLY A 355 42.15 28.33 2.38
C GLY A 355 41.36 29.59 2.08
N GLU A 356 42.00 30.59 1.45
CA GLU A 356 41.34 31.83 1.04
C GLU A 356 40.20 31.57 0.06
N LEU A 357 40.42 30.67 -0.91
CA LEU A 357 39.38 30.28 -1.87
C LEU A 357 38.18 29.60 -1.18
N ARG A 358 38.43 28.77 -0.15
CA ARG A 358 37.36 28.17 0.68
C ARG A 358 36.59 29.21 1.49
N LEU A 359 37.26 30.24 2.02
CA LEU A 359 36.60 31.32 2.76
C LEU A 359 35.81 32.27 1.86
N ALA A 360 36.32 32.54 0.65
CA ALA A 360 35.63 33.33 -0.37
C ALA A 360 34.35 32.65 -0.87
N HIS A 361 34.33 31.32 -0.90
CA HIS A 361 33.23 30.52 -1.42
C HIS A 361 32.80 29.43 -0.42
N ARG A 362 32.26 29.86 0.72
CA ARG A 362 31.91 28.97 1.86
C ARG A 362 30.90 27.87 1.50
N GLU A 363 29.97 28.15 0.57
CA GLU A 363 28.92 27.23 0.15
C GLU A 363 29.29 26.37 -1.08
N ALA A 364 30.42 26.66 -1.74
CA ALA A 364 30.79 25.97 -2.97
C ALA A 364 31.28 24.54 -2.69
N SER A 365 30.97 23.63 -3.61
CA SER A 365 31.53 22.29 -3.62
C SER A 365 33.04 22.31 -3.86
N LEU A 366 33.73 21.24 -3.48
CA LEU A 366 35.17 21.08 -3.77
C LEU A 366 35.48 21.07 -5.28
N GLU A 367 34.52 20.66 -6.10
CA GLU A 367 34.66 20.66 -7.56
C GLU A 367 34.61 22.08 -8.11
N GLU A 368 33.67 22.91 -7.64
CA GLU A 368 33.59 24.33 -7.99
C GLU A 368 34.82 25.11 -7.51
N LEU A 369 35.32 24.84 -6.30
CA LEU A 369 36.58 25.45 -5.83
C LEU A 369 37.77 25.06 -6.72
N GLY A 370 37.85 23.81 -7.16
CA GLY A 370 38.92 23.36 -8.05
C GLY A 370 38.92 24.13 -9.37
N GLN A 371 37.74 24.40 -9.93
CA GLN A 371 37.59 25.17 -11.18
C GLN A 371 37.93 26.65 -11.01
N GLN A 372 37.70 27.23 -9.83
CA GLN A 372 37.99 28.63 -9.53
C GLN A 372 39.45 28.89 -9.13
N ALA A 373 40.21 27.83 -8.80
CA ALA A 373 41.64 27.94 -8.52
C ALA A 373 42.42 28.34 -9.78
N ASN A 374 43.51 29.08 -9.60
CA ASN A 374 44.40 29.46 -10.69
C ASN A 374 45.85 29.03 -10.37
N PRO A 375 46.42 28.02 -11.07
CA PRO A 375 45.80 27.24 -12.15
C PRO A 375 44.65 26.33 -11.67
N PRO A 376 43.70 25.94 -12.54
CA PRO A 376 42.60 25.05 -12.18
C PRO A 376 43.10 23.74 -11.58
N LEU A 377 42.46 23.32 -10.49
CA LEU A 377 42.80 22.12 -9.74
C LEU A 377 41.69 21.08 -9.85
N THR A 378 42.05 19.81 -9.74
CA THR A 378 41.07 18.74 -9.54
C THR A 378 40.46 18.83 -8.14
N LYS A 379 39.24 18.30 -7.98
CA LYS A 379 38.55 18.17 -6.70
C LYS A 379 39.45 17.60 -5.60
N ASP A 380 40.21 16.55 -5.90
CA ASP A 380 41.07 15.88 -4.93
C ASP A 380 42.33 16.70 -4.59
N ALA A 381 42.87 17.47 -5.54
CA ALA A 381 44.01 18.34 -5.31
C ALA A 381 43.67 19.49 -4.36
N ILE A 382 42.54 20.17 -4.57
CA ILE A 382 42.08 21.25 -3.67
C ILE A 382 41.66 20.68 -2.30
N ALA A 383 40.96 19.54 -2.27
CA ALA A 383 40.62 18.86 -1.02
C ALA A 383 41.85 18.43 -0.22
N GLY A 384 42.91 17.99 -0.91
CA GLY A 384 44.18 17.64 -0.30
C GLY A 384 44.91 18.85 0.29
N ARG A 385 44.88 20.01 -0.39
CA ARG A 385 45.45 21.26 0.13
C ARG A 385 44.72 21.73 1.39
N ILE A 386 43.38 21.77 1.37
CA ILE A 386 42.58 22.15 2.54
C ILE A 386 42.85 21.21 3.73
N ARG A 387 42.87 19.89 3.50
CA ARG A 387 43.19 18.93 4.58
C ARG A 387 44.57 19.14 5.18
N ARG A 388 45.59 19.42 4.35
CA ARG A 388 46.96 19.69 4.82
C ARG A 388 47.04 20.99 5.62
N LEU A 389 46.31 22.04 5.21
CA LEU A 389 46.20 23.29 5.96
C LEU A 389 45.67 23.03 7.37
N LEU A 390 44.53 22.34 7.47
CA LEU A 390 43.91 22.00 8.76
C LEU A 390 44.83 21.14 9.62
N SER A 391 45.43 20.07 9.08
CA SER A 391 46.34 19.22 9.86
C SER A 391 47.59 19.96 10.36
N THR A 392 48.04 20.98 9.61
CA THR A 392 49.19 21.80 10.02
C THR A 392 48.81 22.71 11.17
N ALA A 393 47.61 23.31 11.11
CA ALA A 393 47.06 24.13 12.19
C ALA A 393 46.80 23.31 13.45
N ASP A 394 46.17 22.14 13.34
CA ASP A 394 45.86 21.27 14.48
C ASP A 394 47.14 20.80 15.19
N ARG A 395 48.19 20.45 14.43
CA ARG A 395 49.50 20.12 15.00
C ARG A 395 50.11 21.32 15.73
N HIS A 396 50.07 22.51 15.13
CA HIS A 396 50.63 23.71 15.77
C HIS A 396 49.86 24.09 17.04
N ALA A 397 48.53 23.96 17.04
CA ALA A 397 47.68 24.18 18.21
C ALA A 397 48.04 23.23 19.35
N SER A 398 48.25 21.94 19.05
CA SER A 398 48.71 20.95 20.04
C SER A 398 50.08 21.28 20.64
N GLU A 399 51.02 21.79 19.83
CA GLU A 399 52.35 22.19 20.31
C GLU A 399 52.28 23.41 21.24
N LEU A 400 51.31 24.32 21.00
CA LEU A 400 51.06 25.52 21.79
C LEU A 400 50.13 25.29 23.00
N GLY A 401 49.47 24.13 23.08
CA GLY A 401 48.49 23.82 24.12
C GLY A 401 47.20 24.65 24.02
N ILE A 402 46.81 25.07 22.82
CA ILE A 402 45.59 25.84 22.56
C ILE A 402 44.52 24.98 21.86
N PRO A 403 43.23 25.37 21.91
CA PRO A 403 42.15 24.76 21.13
C PRO A 403 42.48 24.58 19.65
N ASP A 404 42.20 23.39 19.12
CA ASP A 404 42.42 23.02 17.72
C ASP A 404 41.36 23.63 16.76
N THR A 405 41.37 23.23 15.48
CA THR A 405 40.39 23.74 14.53
C THR A 405 38.98 23.16 14.73
N GLU A 406 38.82 21.99 15.36
CA GLU A 406 37.53 21.32 15.54
C GLU A 406 36.72 21.91 16.69
N GLU A 407 37.38 22.38 17.74
CA GLU A 407 36.73 23.06 18.87
C GLU A 407 36.03 24.37 18.48
N SER A 408 36.30 24.91 17.28
CA SER A 408 35.62 26.09 16.74
C SER A 408 34.22 25.80 16.14
N LEU A 409 33.83 24.52 16.03
CA LEU A 409 32.56 24.11 15.45
C LEU A 409 31.43 24.09 16.48
N SER A 410 30.31 24.74 16.16
CA SER A 410 29.07 24.63 16.93
C SER A 410 28.60 23.16 17.01
N PRO A 411 27.99 22.69 18.12
CA PRO A 411 27.51 21.31 18.28
C PRO A 411 26.61 20.82 17.14
N GLU A 412 25.81 21.71 16.55
CA GLU A 412 24.92 21.41 15.42
C GLU A 412 25.63 21.06 14.10
N LEU A 413 26.92 21.39 13.98
CA LEU A 413 27.78 21.06 12.84
C LEU A 413 28.59 19.78 13.05
N LEU A 414 28.57 19.22 14.27
CA LEU A 414 29.31 18.02 14.68
C LEU A 414 28.46 16.73 14.65
N ASP A 415 27.12 16.84 14.57
CA ASP A 415 26.23 15.67 14.57
C ASP A 415 26.18 14.95 13.20
N GLU A 416 26.69 13.71 13.18
CA GLU A 416 26.59 12.74 12.06
C GLU A 416 25.24 12.00 11.99
#